data_AF-C6D9D1-F1
#
_entry.id   AF-C6D9D1-F1
#
_cell.length_a   1.000
_cell.length_b   1.000
_cell.length_c   1.000
_cell.angle_alpha   90.00
_cell.angle_beta   90.00
_cell.angle_gamma   90.00
#
_symmetry.space_group_name_H-M   'P 1'
#
loop_
_entity.id
_entity.type
_entity.pdbx_description
1 polymer ?
#
loop_
_entity_poly.entity_id
_entity_poly.type
_entity_poly.pdbx_seq_one_letter_code
_entity_poly.pdbx_strand_id
1 'polypeptide(L)'
;MDLNLTNAFRVFENTIKNVVSHLNVNDNERFGYELEHYISNRSFIIFKLDVMLFEYRESLDKHRLALFGKNALIHYLVNKKNISLTEAKNIEFHDAIVILWDDISDYKISDEIISYINRSYSFSNHDISIYYERYKGYSYDEWDANYADRRLR
;
A
#
# COMPACT_ATOMS: atom_id res chain seq x y z
N MET A 1 -6.85 16.86 0.37
CA MET A 1 -5.51 17.45 0.54
C MET A 1 -4.76 17.18 -0.74
N ASP A 2 -4.05 18.15 -1.30
CA ASP A 2 -3.34 17.92 -2.57
C ASP A 2 -2.02 17.21 -2.29
N LEU A 3 -2.00 15.90 -2.49
CA LEU A 3 -0.78 15.10 -2.40
C LEU A 3 0.21 15.54 -3.48
N ASN A 4 1.47 15.77 -3.08
CA ASN A 4 2.53 16.09 -4.03
C ASN A 4 2.82 14.87 -4.93
N LEU A 5 2.71 15.05 -6.25
CA LEU A 5 2.88 13.98 -7.24
C LEU A 5 4.22 13.24 -7.10
N THR A 6 5.31 13.97 -6.91
CA THR A 6 6.66 13.40 -6.77
C THR A 6 6.78 12.58 -5.49
N ASN A 7 6.18 13.03 -4.39
CA ASN A 7 6.19 12.30 -3.13
C ASN A 7 5.34 11.03 -3.20
N ALA A 8 4.13 11.12 -3.75
CA ALA A 8 3.26 9.98 -4.03
C ALA A 8 3.97 8.93 -4.88
N PHE A 9 4.62 9.36 -5.97
CA PHE A 9 5.39 8.48 -6.84
C PHE A 9 6.55 7.79 -6.10
N ARG A 10 7.33 8.53 -5.30
CA ARG A 10 8.42 7.97 -4.51
C ARG A 10 7.98 6.96 -3.46
N VAL A 11 6.78 7.13 -2.91
CA VAL A 11 6.18 6.15 -1.98
C VAL A 11 5.80 4.91 -2.76
N PHE A 12 5.12 5.06 -3.90
CA PHE A 12 4.79 3.93 -4.77
C PHE A 12 6.04 3.15 -5.23
N GLU A 13 7.11 3.82 -5.67
CA GLU A 13 8.39 3.17 -6.03
C GLU A 13 9.03 2.42 -4.86
N ASN A 14 8.94 2.97 -3.65
CA ASN A 14 9.45 2.30 -2.46
C ASN A 14 8.63 1.03 -2.16
N THR A 15 7.31 1.10 -2.29
CA THR A 15 6.43 -0.06 -2.14
C THR A 15 6.75 -1.13 -3.18
N ILE A 16 6.99 -0.77 -4.44
CA ILE A 16 7.43 -1.70 -5.49
C ILE A 16 8.71 -2.43 -5.06
N LYS A 17 9.72 -1.69 -4.57
CA LYS A 17 11.00 -2.27 -4.12
C LYS A 17 10.80 -3.25 -2.96
N ASN A 18 9.96 -2.89 -1.99
CA ASN A 18 9.66 -3.75 -0.86
C ASN A 18 8.95 -5.04 -1.31
N VAL A 19 7.99 -4.92 -2.23
CA VAL A 19 7.30 -6.08 -2.83
C VAL A 19 8.29 -6.98 -3.58
N VAL A 20 9.11 -6.44 -4.47
CA VAL A 20 10.12 -7.20 -5.22
C VAL A 20 11.06 -7.95 -4.26
N SER A 21 11.57 -7.24 -3.24
CA SER A 21 12.45 -7.79 -2.22
C SER A 21 11.79 -8.92 -1.44
N HIS A 22 10.56 -8.73 -0.96
CA HIS A 22 9.83 -9.74 -0.19
C HIS A 22 9.50 -10.98 -1.01
N LEU A 23 9.10 -10.80 -2.27
CA LEU A 23 8.83 -11.91 -3.19
C LEU A 23 10.11 -12.63 -3.63
N ASN A 24 11.28 -12.13 -3.22
CA ASN A 24 12.61 -12.62 -3.61
C ASN A 24 12.74 -12.73 -5.14
N VAL A 25 12.18 -11.73 -5.81
CA VAL A 25 12.21 -11.60 -7.27
C VAL A 25 13.51 -10.88 -7.60
N ASN A 26 14.41 -11.59 -8.26
CA ASN A 26 15.80 -11.19 -8.47
C ASN A 26 15.91 -10.07 -9.53
N ASP A 27 16.12 -8.81 -9.14
CA ASP A 27 16.16 -7.62 -10.03
C ASP A 27 17.01 -7.76 -11.32
N ASN A 28 17.95 -8.71 -11.36
CA ASN A 28 18.83 -8.97 -12.50
C ASN A 28 18.22 -9.88 -13.59
N GLU A 29 17.11 -10.56 -13.32
CA GLU A 29 16.38 -11.33 -14.32
C GLU A 29 15.31 -10.43 -14.94
N ARG A 30 15.28 -10.33 -16.27
CA ARG A 30 14.12 -9.72 -16.95
C ARG A 30 12.93 -10.63 -16.71
N PHE A 31 12.11 -10.33 -15.72
CA PHE A 31 10.86 -11.03 -15.53
C PHE A 31 9.88 -10.63 -16.63
N GLY A 32 9.02 -11.57 -17.01
CA GLY A 32 7.99 -11.30 -18.02
C GLY A 32 7.07 -10.18 -17.57
N TYR A 33 6.48 -9.51 -18.56
CA TYR A 33 5.52 -8.40 -18.39
C TYR A 33 4.38 -8.72 -17.40
N GLU A 34 3.98 -9.99 -17.31
CA GLU A 34 2.96 -10.46 -16.36
C GLU A 34 3.39 -10.31 -14.89
N LEU A 35 4.67 -10.60 -14.56
CA LEU A 35 5.15 -10.42 -13.19
C LEU A 35 5.27 -8.93 -12.84
N GLU A 36 5.69 -8.09 -13.79
CA GLU A 36 5.71 -6.64 -13.61
C GLU A 36 4.31 -6.08 -13.31
N HIS A 37 3.28 -6.57 -14.01
CA HIS A 37 1.89 -6.22 -13.71
C HIS A 37 1.44 -6.70 -12.35
N TYR A 38 1.74 -7.94 -12.00
CA TYR A 38 1.41 -8.49 -10.70
C TYR A 38 2.00 -7.63 -9.57
N ILE A 39 3.29 -7.31 -9.67
CA ILE A 39 4.00 -6.46 -8.70
C ILE A 39 3.40 -5.06 -8.66
N SER A 40 3.08 -4.49 -9.81
CA SER A 40 2.46 -3.16 -9.92
C SER A 40 1.08 -3.12 -9.25
N ASN A 41 0.20 -4.08 -9.55
CA ASN A 41 -1.15 -4.19 -8.98
C ASN A 41 -1.09 -4.40 -7.46
N ARG A 42 -0.22 -5.30 -7.01
CA ARG A 42 -0.01 -5.58 -5.59
C ARG A 42 0.48 -4.36 -4.82
N SER A 43 1.47 -3.66 -5.37
CA SER A 43 2.02 -2.43 -4.79
C SER A 43 0.98 -1.30 -4.79
N PHE A 44 0.10 -1.27 -5.79
CA PHE A 44 -0.98 -0.28 -5.85
C PHE A 44 -1.97 -0.45 -4.72
N ILE A 45 -2.31 -1.68 -4.33
CA ILE A 45 -3.18 -1.96 -3.18
C ILE A 45 -2.56 -1.43 -1.89
N ILE A 46 -1.26 -1.69 -1.66
CA ILE A 46 -0.53 -1.18 -0.49
C ILE A 46 -0.44 0.36 -0.53
N PHE A 47 -0.17 0.95 -1.70
CA PHE A 47 -0.11 2.39 -1.87
C PHE A 47 -1.46 3.08 -1.60
N LYS A 48 -2.58 2.47 -2.03
CA LYS A 48 -3.92 2.97 -1.68
C LYS A 48 -4.13 2.96 -0.16
N LEU A 49 -3.72 1.90 0.52
CA LEU A 49 -3.74 1.85 1.99
C LEU A 49 -2.90 2.98 2.60
N ASP A 50 -1.68 3.21 2.13
CA ASP A 50 -0.81 4.29 2.63
C ASP A 50 -1.48 5.65 2.53
N VAL A 51 -2.03 5.97 1.36
CA VAL A 51 -2.67 7.25 1.11
C VAL A 51 -3.96 7.39 1.93
N MET A 52 -4.78 6.34 2.01
CA MET A 52 -5.98 6.33 2.83
C MET A 52 -5.66 6.57 4.32
N LEU A 53 -4.68 5.87 4.86
CA LEU A 53 -4.26 6.02 6.26
C LEU A 53 -3.64 7.38 6.52
N PHE A 54 -2.88 7.91 5.56
CA PHE A 54 -2.31 9.24 5.60
C PHE A 54 -3.41 10.31 5.71
N GLU A 55 -4.40 10.29 4.83
CA GLU A 55 -5.49 11.28 4.87
C GLU A 55 -6.33 11.13 6.14
N TYR A 56 -6.61 9.89 6.55
CA TYR A 56 -7.31 9.59 7.79
C TYR A 56 -6.62 10.26 8.98
N ARG A 57 -5.31 10.04 9.14
CA ARG A 57 -4.60 10.65 10.27
C ARG A 57 -4.45 12.16 10.15
N GLU A 58 -4.33 12.74 8.96
CA GLU A 58 -4.21 14.21 8.80
C GLU A 58 -5.49 14.93 9.27
N SER A 59 -6.62 14.21 9.30
CA SER A 59 -7.86 14.71 9.91
C SER A 59 -7.88 14.68 11.45
N LEU A 60 -7.00 13.91 12.09
CA LEU A 60 -7.01 13.63 13.54
C LEU A 60 -5.74 14.11 14.27
N ASP A 61 -4.56 13.90 13.70
CA ASP A 61 -3.24 14.13 14.27
C ASP A 61 -2.28 14.73 13.22
N LYS A 62 -2.54 15.99 12.87
CA LYS A 62 -1.77 16.75 11.86
C LYS A 62 -0.28 16.87 12.16
N HIS A 63 0.10 16.77 13.43
CA HIS A 63 1.48 16.87 13.88
C HIS A 63 2.15 15.50 14.00
N ARG A 64 1.42 14.40 13.78
CA ARG A 64 1.91 13.02 13.76
C ARG A 64 2.58 12.62 15.07
N LEU A 65 2.00 13.08 16.18
CA LEU A 65 2.52 12.81 17.51
C LEU A 65 2.24 11.37 17.95
N ALA A 66 1.10 10.81 17.54
CA ALA A 66 0.63 9.50 17.96
C ALA A 66 0.30 8.57 16.79
N LEU A 67 -0.30 9.09 15.72
CA LEU A 67 -0.80 8.31 14.58
C LEU A 67 0.22 8.23 13.43
N PHE A 68 1.49 8.04 13.77
CA PHE A 68 2.57 7.85 12.79
C PHE A 68 2.68 6.38 12.36
N GLY A 69 3.13 6.16 11.12
CA GLY A 69 3.32 4.81 10.55
C GLY A 69 2.17 3.84 10.81
N LYS A 70 2.51 2.65 11.36
CA LYS A 70 1.53 1.57 11.63
C LYS A 70 0.47 1.95 12.68
N ASN A 71 0.69 2.96 13.51
CA ASN A 71 -0.31 3.38 14.50
C ASN A 71 -1.57 3.95 13.83
N ALA A 72 -1.45 4.55 12.65
CA ALA A 72 -2.62 4.98 11.87
C ALA A 72 -3.51 3.79 11.50
N LEU A 73 -2.91 2.66 11.07
CA LEU A 73 -3.65 1.42 10.77
C LEU A 73 -4.34 0.87 12.02
N ILE A 74 -3.61 0.74 13.13
CA ILE A 74 -4.17 0.23 14.39
C ILE A 74 -5.35 1.09 14.83
N HIS A 75 -5.20 2.41 14.80
CA HIS A 75 -6.27 3.33 15.17
C HIS A 75 -7.46 3.25 14.21
N TYR A 76 -7.22 3.09 12.91
CA TYR A 76 -8.28 2.89 11.92
C TYR A 76 -9.06 1.60 12.20
N LEU A 77 -8.37 0.47 12.39
CA LEU A 77 -9.01 -0.82 12.70
C LEU A 77 -9.87 -0.75 13.96
N VAL A 78 -9.38 -0.09 15.01
CA VAL A 78 -10.14 0.09 16.26
C VAL A 78 -11.39 0.94 16.05
N ASN A 79 -11.25 2.09 15.40
CA ASN A 79 -12.33 3.10 15.38
C ASN A 79 -13.29 2.96 14.20
N LYS A 80 -12.86 2.38 13.08
CA LYS A 80 -13.67 2.23 11.87
C LYS A 80 -14.16 0.82 11.64
N LYS A 81 -13.43 -0.19 12.15
CA LYS A 81 -13.79 -1.60 12.00
C LYS A 81 -14.18 -2.27 13.32
N ASN A 82 -14.17 -1.53 14.43
CA ASN A 82 -14.56 -2.00 15.75
C ASN A 82 -13.77 -3.24 16.22
N ILE A 83 -12.48 -3.30 15.85
CA ILE A 83 -11.56 -4.36 16.29
C ILE A 83 -10.95 -3.95 17.63
N SER A 84 -10.77 -4.89 18.56
CA SER A 84 -10.16 -4.53 19.85
C SER A 84 -8.72 -4.06 19.66
N LEU A 85 -8.23 -3.20 20.56
CA LEU A 85 -6.84 -2.71 20.49
C LEU A 85 -5.82 -3.85 20.53
N THR A 86 -6.09 -4.89 21.31
CA THR A 86 -5.22 -6.06 21.44
C THR A 86 -5.16 -6.85 20.13
N GLU A 87 -6.30 -7.07 19.47
CA GLU A 87 -6.34 -7.73 18.16
C GLU A 87 -5.69 -6.87 17.08
N ALA A 88 -6.02 -5.57 17.02
CA ALA A 88 -5.48 -4.65 16.02
C ALA A 88 -3.95 -4.51 16.08
N LYS A 89 -3.34 -4.67 17.26
CA LYS A 89 -1.87 -4.67 17.42
C LYS A 89 -1.20 -5.94 16.89
N ASN A 90 -1.89 -7.07 16.96
CA ASN A 90 -1.35 -8.40 16.63
C ASN A 90 -1.82 -8.93 15.27
N ILE A 91 -2.69 -8.18 14.57
CA ILE A 91 -3.20 -8.57 13.26
C ILE A 91 -2.05 -8.75 12.26
N GLU A 92 -2.13 -9.79 11.44
CA GLU A 92 -1.23 -9.96 10.30
C GLU A 92 -1.56 -8.96 9.20
N PHE A 93 -0.57 -8.62 8.35
CA PHE A 93 -0.81 -7.62 7.32
C PHE A 93 -1.84 -8.10 6.30
N HIS A 94 -1.79 -9.37 5.93
CA HIS A 94 -2.79 -9.98 5.06
C HIS A 94 -4.21 -9.80 5.61
N ASP A 95 -4.43 -10.13 6.88
CA ASP A 95 -5.74 -10.01 7.52
C ASP A 95 -6.20 -8.55 7.57
N ALA A 96 -5.28 -7.61 7.83
CA ALA A 96 -5.59 -6.20 7.75
C ALA A 96 -6.06 -5.78 6.35
N ILE A 97 -5.39 -6.24 5.28
CA ILE A 97 -5.83 -5.99 3.90
C ILE A 97 -7.20 -6.61 3.63
N VAL A 98 -7.47 -7.83 4.10
CA VAL A 98 -8.77 -8.50 3.94
C VAL A 98 -9.88 -7.71 4.62
N ILE A 99 -9.67 -7.28 5.87
CA ILE A 99 -10.65 -6.49 6.64
C ILE A 99 -10.91 -5.13 5.99
N LEU A 100 -9.89 -4.53 5.40
CA LEU A 100 -9.95 -3.21 4.77
C LEU A 100 -10.23 -3.30 3.26
N TRP A 101 -10.55 -4.47 2.71
CA TRP A 101 -10.59 -4.68 1.27
C TRP A 101 -11.56 -3.74 0.56
N ASP A 102 -12.77 -3.57 1.12
CA ASP A 102 -13.79 -2.68 0.55
C ASP A 102 -13.33 -1.22 0.61
N ASP A 103 -12.77 -0.78 1.74
CA ASP A 103 -12.27 0.59 1.89
C ASP A 103 -11.15 0.86 0.89
N ILE A 104 -10.18 -0.06 0.77
CA ILE A 104 -9.05 0.05 -0.13
C ILE A 104 -9.53 0.03 -1.58
N SER A 105 -10.48 -0.84 -1.92
CA SER A 105 -11.03 -0.96 -3.28
C SER A 105 -11.77 0.31 -3.70
N ASP A 106 -12.62 0.83 -2.82
CA ASP A 106 -13.44 2.03 -3.08
C ASP A 106 -12.64 3.33 -2.98
N TYR A 107 -11.49 3.31 -2.31
CA TYR A 107 -10.65 4.49 -2.16
C TYR A 107 -10.19 5.02 -3.53
N LYS A 108 -10.40 6.31 -3.79
CA LYS A 108 -10.03 6.95 -5.06
C LYS A 108 -8.77 7.79 -4.88
N ILE A 109 -7.70 7.36 -5.54
CA ILE A 109 -6.50 8.18 -5.74
C ILE A 109 -6.81 9.21 -6.84
N SER A 110 -6.23 10.41 -6.75
CA SER A 110 -6.43 11.43 -7.78
C SER A 110 -5.91 10.96 -9.15
N ASP A 111 -6.64 11.31 -10.21
CA ASP A 111 -6.31 10.91 -11.57
C ASP A 111 -4.92 11.41 -12.00
N GLU A 112 -4.46 12.53 -11.45
CA GLU A 112 -3.14 13.08 -11.71
C GLU A 112 -2.02 12.17 -11.17
N ILE A 113 -2.18 11.63 -9.96
CA ILE A 113 -1.22 10.69 -9.36
C ILE A 113 -1.22 9.39 -10.14
N ILE A 114 -2.41 8.85 -10.46
CA ILE A 114 -2.55 7.62 -11.25
C ILE A 114 -1.87 7.81 -12.61
N SER A 115 -2.15 8.92 -13.29
CA SER A 115 -1.55 9.26 -14.59
C SER A 115 -0.03 9.40 -14.50
N TYR A 116 0.50 9.92 -13.39
CA TYR A 116 1.92 10.05 -13.18
C TYR A 116 2.60 8.68 -12.96
N ILE A 117 2.00 7.82 -12.14
CA ILE A 117 2.49 6.45 -11.89
C ILE A 117 2.44 5.62 -13.19
N ASN A 118 1.36 5.74 -13.96
CA ASN A 118 1.16 5.04 -15.24
C ASN A 118 2.20 5.34 -16.32
N ARG A 119 3.03 6.38 -16.14
CA ARG A 119 4.15 6.66 -17.07
C ARG A 119 5.28 5.64 -16.94
N SER A 120 5.42 5.01 -15.78
CA SER A 120 6.52 4.09 -15.47
C SER A 120 6.06 2.68 -15.15
N TYR A 121 4.80 2.52 -14.71
CA TYR A 121 4.23 1.25 -14.30
C TYR A 121 2.90 1.00 -15.01
N SER A 122 2.53 -0.25 -15.21
CA SER A 122 1.28 -0.59 -15.89
C SER A 122 0.44 -1.52 -15.03
N PHE A 123 -0.85 -1.19 -14.90
CA PHE A 123 -1.83 -1.94 -14.10
C PHE A 123 -2.76 -2.79 -14.96
N SER A 124 -2.33 -3.17 -16.17
CA SER A 124 -3.23 -3.83 -17.10
C SER A 124 -3.65 -5.24 -16.63
N ASN A 125 -4.87 -5.64 -17.00
CA ASN A 125 -5.49 -6.90 -16.59
C ASN A 125 -5.00 -8.09 -17.44
N HIS A 126 -3.68 -8.28 -17.58
CA HIS A 126 -3.18 -9.54 -18.11
C HIS A 126 -3.56 -10.69 -17.17
N ASP A 127 -3.63 -11.91 -17.71
CA ASP A 127 -3.84 -13.09 -16.88
C ASP A 127 -2.60 -13.33 -15.99
N ILE A 128 -2.66 -12.78 -14.78
CA ILE A 128 -1.62 -12.89 -13.75
C ILE A 128 -2.03 -13.89 -12.66
N SER A 129 -3.02 -14.76 -12.93
CA SER A 129 -3.57 -15.73 -11.98
C SER A 129 -2.50 -16.64 -11.37
N ILE A 130 -1.54 -17.10 -12.17
CA ILE A 130 -0.41 -17.93 -11.73
C ILE A 130 0.42 -17.26 -10.62
N TYR A 131 0.56 -15.93 -10.65
CA TYR A 131 1.31 -15.18 -9.64
C TYR A 131 0.50 -14.95 -8.37
N TYR A 132 -0.83 -14.82 -8.48
CA TYR A 132 -1.71 -14.82 -7.30
C TYR A 132 -1.67 -16.16 -6.56
N GLU A 133 -1.55 -17.28 -7.27
CA GLU A 133 -1.41 -18.59 -6.63
C GLU A 133 -0.04 -18.79 -5.99
N ARG A 134 1.02 -18.34 -6.67
CA ARG A 134 2.41 -18.49 -6.22
C ARG A 134 2.76 -17.58 -5.05
N TYR A 135 2.25 -16.34 -5.06
CA TYR A 135 2.57 -15.29 -4.10
C TYR A 135 1.30 -14.87 -3.34
N LYS A 136 0.74 -15.82 -2.58
CA LYS A 136 -0.46 -15.59 -1.77
C LYS A 136 -0.16 -14.78 -0.52
N GLY A 137 -1.19 -14.05 -0.05
CA GLY A 137 -1.13 -13.26 1.18
C GLY A 137 -0.45 -11.92 0.96
N TYR A 138 -0.36 -11.09 2.01
CA TYR A 138 0.44 -9.86 2.10
C TYR A 138 1.29 -9.89 3.36
N SER A 139 2.57 -9.49 3.26
CA SER A 139 3.49 -9.40 4.40
C SER A 139 3.77 -7.97 4.83
N TYR A 140 4.01 -7.77 6.13
CA TYR A 140 4.49 -6.49 6.66
C TYR A 140 5.83 -6.05 6.07
N ASP A 141 6.65 -6.99 5.55
CA ASP A 141 7.92 -6.66 4.89
C ASP A 141 7.71 -5.89 3.57
N GLU A 142 6.53 -5.97 2.98
CA GLU A 142 6.16 -5.26 1.76
C GLU A 142 5.73 -3.81 2.04
N TRP A 143 5.47 -3.46 3.29
CA TRP A 143 4.85 -2.20 3.68
C TRP A 143 5.70 -1.42 4.68
N ASP A 144 6.26 -0.29 4.22
CA ASP A 144 6.96 0.66 5.09
C ASP A 144 6.08 1.89 5.39
N ALA A 145 5.20 1.70 6.37
CA ALA A 145 4.29 2.73 6.86
C ALA A 145 5.03 4.02 7.29
N ASN A 146 6.25 3.90 7.82
CA ASN A 146 7.02 5.04 8.31
C ASN A 146 7.63 5.84 7.15
N TYR A 147 8.03 5.18 6.07
CA TYR A 147 8.48 5.85 4.85
C TYR A 147 7.33 6.60 4.19
N ALA A 148 6.18 5.94 3.99
CA ALA A 148 4.99 6.55 3.44
C ALA A 148 4.56 7.77 4.25
N ASP A 149 4.51 7.61 5.58
CA ASP A 149 4.25 8.71 6.50
C ASP A 149 5.14 9.92 6.22
N ARG A 150 6.46 9.74 6.31
CA ARG A 150 7.43 10.84 6.17
C ARG A 150 7.35 11.53 4.81
N ARG A 151 7.04 10.79 3.74
CA ARG A 151 7.14 11.29 2.37
C ARG A 151 5.84 11.90 1.85
N LEU A 152 4.67 11.40 2.21
CA LEU A 152 3.38 11.90 1.67
C LEU A 152 2.99 13.31 2.15
N ARG A 153 3.81 13.95 3.00
CA ARG A 153 3.61 15.34 3.42
C ARG A 153 3.76 16.33 2.26
#